data_AF-A0A7S3BW09-F1
#
_entry.id   AF-A0A7S3BW09-F1
#
_cell.length_a   1.000
_cell.length_b   1.000
_cell.length_c   1.000
_cell.angle_alpha   90.00
_cell.angle_beta   90.00
_cell.angle_gamma   90.00
#
_symmetry.space_group_name_H-M   'P 1'
#
loop_
_entity.id
_entity.type
_entity.pdbx_description
1 polymer ?
#
loop_
_entity_poly.entity_id
_entity_poly.type
_entity_poly.pdbx_seq_one_letter_code
_entity_poly.pdbx_strand_id
1 'polypeptide(L)'
;ASVSCVKTSFADWMVQKYVERREEIDVPRNLAFASFGLFYLGGVQYALYVPIFGRLFPGTASFAAKPLAQKLADKGGMAAVAAQTFLDQCVHHPFCYFPVF
;
A
#
# COMPACT_ATOMS: atom_id res chain seq x y z
N ALA A 1 -8.13 -6.12 -5.38
CA ALA A 1 -9.00 -5.77 -4.24
C ALA A 1 -9.25 -6.93 -3.26
N SER A 2 -9.76 -8.08 -3.70
CA SER A 2 -10.17 -9.17 -2.79
C SER A 2 -9.06 -9.73 -1.90
N VAL A 3 -7.84 -9.91 -2.44
CA VAL A 3 -6.67 -10.33 -1.64
C VAL A 3 -6.36 -9.33 -0.53
N SER A 4 -6.50 -8.03 -0.80
CA SER A 4 -6.27 -6.98 0.19
C SER A 4 -7.33 -6.97 1.29
N CYS A 5 -8.60 -7.18 0.94
CA CYS A 5 -9.69 -7.35 1.89
C CYS A 5 -9.47 -8.57 2.81
N VAL A 6 -9.17 -9.72 2.22
CA VAL A 6 -8.96 -10.96 3.00
C VAL A 6 -7.77 -10.82 3.93
N LYS A 7 -6.64 -10.24 3.46
CA LYS A 7 -5.45 -10.11 4.32
C LYS A 7 -5.70 -9.19 5.52
N THR A 8 -6.41 -8.07 5.33
CA THR A 8 -6.62 -7.10 6.42
C THR A 8 -7.62 -7.63 7.43
N SER A 9 -8.70 -8.25 6.97
CA SER A 9 -9.67 -8.96 7.82
C SER A 9 -9.00 -10.09 8.61
N PHE A 10 -8.19 -10.92 7.94
CA PHE A 10 -7.49 -12.01 8.61
C PHE A 10 -6.45 -11.51 9.62
N ALA A 11 -5.70 -10.45 9.30
CA ALA A 11 -4.73 -9.86 10.22
C ALA A 11 -5.40 -9.32 11.49
N ASP A 12 -6.53 -8.61 11.34
CA ASP A 12 -7.28 -8.11 12.49
C ASP A 12 -7.84 -9.26 13.34
N TRP A 13 -8.43 -10.28 12.72
CA TRP A 13 -8.89 -11.48 13.40
C TRP A 13 -7.77 -12.17 14.19
N MET A 14 -6.57 -12.30 13.61
CA MET A 14 -5.41 -12.88 14.30
C MET A 14 -4.99 -12.05 15.51
N VAL A 15 -4.95 -10.73 15.38
CA VAL A 15 -4.60 -9.83 16.50
C VAL A 15 -5.62 -9.97 17.62
N GLN A 16 -6.92 -9.92 17.29
CA GLN A 16 -7.99 -10.06 18.27
C GLN A 16 -7.92 -11.42 18.99
N LYS A 17 -7.63 -12.52 18.28
CA LYS A 17 -7.62 -13.86 18.89
C LYS A 17 -6.33 -14.21 19.62
N TYR A 18 -5.17 -13.87 19.07
CA TYR A 18 -3.88 -14.34 19.58
C TYR A 18 -3.13 -13.30 20.41
N VAL A 19 -3.27 -12.01 20.08
CA VAL A 19 -2.58 -10.92 20.80
C VAL A 19 -3.46 -10.38 21.91
N GLU A 20 -4.70 -10.01 21.59
CA GLU A 20 -5.67 -9.46 22.54
C GLU A 20 -6.41 -10.54 23.34
N ARG A 21 -6.35 -11.81 22.89
CA ARG A 21 -7.00 -12.98 23.51
C ARG A 21 -8.50 -12.79 23.77
N ARG A 22 -9.20 -12.11 22.86
CA ARG A 22 -10.66 -11.93 22.99
C ARG A 22 -11.39 -13.27 22.87
N GLU A 23 -12.38 -13.47 23.72
CA GLU A 23 -13.29 -14.61 23.62
C GLU A 23 -14.17 -14.47 22.36
N GLU A 24 -14.76 -13.29 22.20
CA GLU A 24 -15.59 -12.90 21.06
C GLU A 24 -14.86 -11.92 20.12
N ILE A 25 -15.10 -12.08 18.82
CA ILE A 25 -14.52 -11.20 17.79
C ILE A 25 -15.39 -9.96 17.64
N ASP A 26 -14.73 -8.80 17.60
CA ASP A 26 -15.34 -7.52 17.25
C ASP A 26 -15.59 -7.48 15.72
N VAL A 27 -16.80 -7.88 15.34
CA VAL A 27 -17.24 -7.94 13.94
C VAL A 27 -17.28 -6.55 13.28
N PRO A 28 -17.81 -5.48 13.91
CA PRO A 28 -17.75 -4.13 13.34
C PRO A 28 -16.32 -3.69 13.00
N ARG A 29 -15.36 -3.93 13.91
CA ARG A 29 -13.94 -3.64 13.67
C ARG A 29 -13.40 -4.46 12.50
N ASN A 30 -13.62 -5.77 12.50
CA ASN A 30 -13.13 -6.63 11.43
C ASN A 30 -13.70 -6.25 10.06
N LEU A 31 -14.98 -5.84 10.01
CA LEU A 31 -15.61 -5.31 8.80
C LEU A 31 -14.97 -3.98 8.36
N ALA A 32 -14.63 -3.08 9.29
CA ALA A 32 -13.90 -1.85 8.95
C ALA A 32 -12.54 -2.17 8.30
N PHE A 33 -11.78 -3.14 8.85
CA PHE A 33 -10.53 -3.61 8.23
C PHE A 33 -10.75 -4.27 6.86
N ALA A 34 -11.81 -5.06 6.70
CA ALA A 34 -12.16 -5.67 5.43
C ALA A 34 -12.50 -4.62 4.37
N SER A 35 -13.36 -3.65 4.71
CA SER A 35 -13.74 -2.53 3.83
C SER A 35 -12.54 -1.66 3.47
N PHE A 36 -11.69 -1.33 4.44
CA PHE A 36 -10.44 -0.61 4.18
C PHE A 36 -9.53 -1.39 3.22
N GLY A 37 -9.36 -2.69 3.44
CA GLY A 37 -8.58 -3.55 2.56
C GLY A 37 -9.16 -3.65 1.14
N LEU A 38 -10.49 -3.65 1.01
CA LEU A 38 -11.16 -3.75 -0.28
C LEU A 38 -11.07 -2.44 -1.07
N PHE A 39 -11.54 -1.34 -0.49
CA PHE A 39 -11.73 -0.08 -1.19
C PHE A 39 -10.46 0.76 -1.22
N TYR A 40 -9.79 0.93 -0.07
CA TYR A 40 -8.60 1.74 0.01
C TYR A 40 -7.38 1.00 -0.56
N LEU A 41 -6.92 -0.06 0.10
CA LEU A 41 -5.73 -0.80 -0.34
C LEU A 41 -5.95 -1.45 -1.72
N GLY A 42 -7.14 -2.02 -1.92
CA GLY A 42 -7.47 -2.77 -3.11
C GLY A 42 -7.83 -1.92 -4.32
N GLY A 43 -8.37 -0.73 -4.11
CA GLY A 43 -8.82 0.20 -5.13
C GLY A 43 -7.91 1.41 -5.25
N VAL A 44 -7.99 2.32 -4.27
CA VAL A 44 -7.28 3.62 -4.29
C VAL A 44 -5.77 3.44 -4.38
N GLN A 45 -5.18 2.64 -3.49
CA GLN A 45 -3.74 2.42 -3.45
C GLN A 45 -3.23 1.71 -4.73
N TYR A 46 -3.99 0.74 -5.24
CA TYR A 46 -3.67 0.10 -6.51
C TYR A 46 -3.68 1.10 -7.67
N ALA A 47 -4.74 1.92 -7.77
CA ALA A 47 -4.86 2.94 -8.81
C ALA A 47 -3.74 3.99 -8.74
N LEU A 48 -3.31 4.36 -7.53
CA LEU A 48 -2.22 5.31 -7.35
C LEU A 48 -0.87 4.72 -7.79
N TYR A 49 -0.48 3.57 -7.25
CA TYR A 49 0.88 3.05 -7.47
C TYR A 49 1.06 2.31 -8.79
N VAL A 50 -0.01 1.74 -9.38
CA VAL A 50 0.11 0.96 -10.62
C VAL A 50 -0.10 1.85 -11.85
N PRO A 51 -1.31 2.33 -12.19
CA PRO A 51 -1.50 3.14 -13.39
C PRO A 51 -1.05 4.60 -13.23
N ILE A 52 -1.22 5.27 -12.09
CA ILE A 52 -0.86 6.70 -11.97
C ILE A 52 0.67 6.87 -11.87
N PHE A 53 1.33 6.21 -10.92
CA PHE A 53 2.79 6.29 -10.79
C PHE A 53 3.50 5.67 -12.00
N GLY A 54 2.93 4.62 -12.60
CA GLY A 54 3.45 4.06 -13.86
C GLY A 54 3.44 5.05 -15.03
N ARG A 55 2.48 5.98 -15.07
CA ARG A 55 2.42 7.06 -16.08
C ARG A 55 3.32 8.25 -15.73
N LEU A 56 3.38 8.64 -14.45
CA LEU A 56 4.21 9.75 -13.98
C LEU A 56 5.70 9.44 -14.08
N PHE A 57 6.08 8.18 -13.88
CA PHE A 57 7.46 7.71 -13.88
C PHE A 57 7.63 6.56 -14.88
N PRO A 58 7.69 6.86 -16.19
CA PRO A 58 7.89 5.86 -17.22
C PRO A 58 9.23 5.15 -17.00
N GLY A 59 9.23 3.83 -17.07
CA GLY A 59 10.43 3.01 -16.81
C GLY A 59 10.51 2.41 -15.40
N THR A 60 9.55 2.69 -14.51
CA THR A 60 9.51 2.10 -13.15
C THR A 60 9.54 0.57 -13.18
N ALA A 61 8.81 -0.07 -14.10
CA ALA A 61 8.82 -1.53 -14.25
C ALA A 61 10.18 -2.07 -14.70
N SER A 62 10.83 -1.38 -15.66
CA SER A 62 12.16 -1.74 -16.13
C SER A 62 13.20 -1.58 -15.02
N PHE A 63 13.15 -0.48 -14.27
CA PHE A 63 14.01 -0.25 -13.12
C PHE A 63 13.77 -1.31 -12.03
N ALA A 64 12.52 -1.63 -11.71
CA ALA A 64 12.16 -2.63 -10.71
C ALA A 64 12.70 -4.03 -11.05
N ALA A 65 12.76 -4.39 -12.33
CA ALA A 65 13.30 -5.66 -12.82
C ALA A 65 14.83 -5.76 -12.80
N LYS A 66 15.57 -4.65 -12.63
CA LYS A 66 17.04 -4.66 -12.61
C LYS A 66 17.60 -5.34 -11.34
N PRO A 67 18.74 -6.05 -11.43
CA PRO A 67 19.53 -6.47 -10.27
C PRO A 67 19.98 -5.26 -9.42
N LEU A 68 20.20 -5.47 -8.12
CA LEU A 68 20.57 -4.39 -7.18
C LEU A 68 21.78 -3.57 -7.62
N ALA A 69 22.83 -4.23 -8.12
CA ALA A 69 24.02 -3.53 -8.62
C ALA A 69 23.70 -2.57 -9.78
N GLN A 70 22.80 -2.99 -10.68
CA GLN A 70 22.37 -2.17 -11.82
C GLN A 70 21.38 -1.08 -11.42
N LYS A 71 20.56 -1.30 -10.38
CA LYS A 71 19.70 -0.25 -9.80
C LYS A 71 20.53 0.88 -9.22
N LEU A 72 21.58 0.56 -8.46
CA LEU A 72 22.45 1.57 -7.85
C LEU A 72 23.23 2.39 -8.89
N ALA A 73 23.59 1.77 -10.01
CA ALA A 73 24.25 2.46 -11.12
C ALA A 73 23.27 3.34 -11.95
N ASP A 74 21.98 3.03 -11.94
CA ASP A 74 20.95 3.76 -12.65
C ASP A 74 20.47 4.99 -11.87
N LYS A 75 21.21 6.09 -12.02
CA LYS A 75 20.90 7.38 -11.39
C LYS A 75 19.50 7.90 -11.75
N GLY A 76 19.03 7.66 -12.98
CA GLY A 76 17.71 8.10 -13.43
C GLY A 76 16.60 7.34 -12.72
N GLY A 77 16.71 6.02 -12.64
CA GLY A 77 15.76 5.19 -11.91
C GLY A 77 15.78 5.44 -10.40
N MET A 78 16.96 5.67 -9.80
CA MET A 78 17.07 6.05 -8.39
C MET A 78 16.41 7.42 -8.11
N ALA A 79 16.60 8.41 -8.99
CA ALA A 79 15.92 9.70 -8.87
C ALA A 79 14.39 9.57 -9.01
N ALA A 80 13.92 8.71 -9.92
CA ALA A 80 12.49 8.42 -10.08
C ALA A 80 11.89 7.76 -8.82
N VAL A 81 12.60 6.80 -8.21
CA VAL A 81 12.16 6.20 -6.93
C VAL A 81 12.17 7.22 -5.81
N ALA A 82 13.19 8.07 -5.71
CA ALA A 82 13.22 9.14 -4.72
C ALA A 82 12.02 10.10 -4.87
N ALA A 83 11.69 10.48 -6.11
CA ALA A 83 10.53 11.31 -6.42
C ALA A 83 9.20 10.61 -6.10
N GLN A 84 9.07 9.31 -6.40
CA GLN A 84 7.90 8.50 -6.02
C GLN A 84 7.72 8.46 -4.51
N THR A 85 8.79 8.18 -3.75
CA THR A 85 8.75 8.15 -2.29
C THR A 85 8.41 9.53 -1.72
N PHE A 86 8.94 10.61 -2.30
CA PHE A 86 8.61 11.96 -1.86
C PHE A 86 7.13 12.30 -2.10
N LEU A 87 6.61 12.04 -3.32
CA LEU A 87 5.19 12.26 -3.60
C LEU A 87 4.30 11.41 -2.70
N ASP A 88 4.69 10.18 -2.43
CA ASP A 88 3.94 9.30 -1.56
C ASP A 88 3.91 9.79 -0.11
N GLN A 89 5.08 10.05 0.48
CA GLN A 89 5.22 10.38 1.90
C GLN A 89 4.86 11.83 2.22
N CYS A 90 5.10 12.77 1.30
CA CYS A 90 4.88 14.19 1.52
C CYS A 90 3.58 14.72 0.91
N VAL A 91 2.99 14.01 -0.07
CA VAL A 91 1.74 14.44 -0.70
C VAL A 91 0.60 13.47 -0.41
N HIS A 92 0.73 12.21 -0.81
CA HIS A 92 -0.36 11.25 -0.66
C HIS A 92 -0.69 10.97 0.81
N HIS A 93 0.31 10.67 1.62
CA HIS A 93 0.10 10.36 3.04
C HIS A 93 -0.53 11.53 3.82
N PRO A 94 0.02 12.76 3.79
CA PRO A 94 -0.49 13.87 4.58
C PRO A 94 -1.85 14.39 4.14
N PHE A 95 -2.10 14.45 2.83
CA PHE A 95 -3.28 15.13 2.29
C PHE A 95 -4.40 14.19 1.84
N CYS A 96 -4.12 12.89 1.64
CA CYS A 96 -5.14 11.94 1.19
C CYS A 96 -5.34 10.78 2.17
N TYR A 97 -4.27 10.22 2.74
CA TYR A 97 -4.39 9.08 3.65
C TYR A 97 -4.82 9.50 5.06
N PHE A 98 -4.04 10.34 5.73
CA PHE A 98 -4.32 10.74 7.12
C PHE A 98 -5.66 11.44 7.34
N PRO A 99 -6.20 12.27 6.43
CA PRO A 99 -7.51 12.88 6.64
C PRO A 99 -8.70 11.89 6.58
N VAL A 100 -8.47 10.70 6.02
CA VAL A 100 -9.49 9.66 5.82
C VAL A 100 -9.33 8.52 6.85
N PHE A 101 -8.23 8.51 7.60
CA PHE A 101 -7.86 7.47 8.56
C PHE A 101 -7.99 7.99 9.99
#